data_AF-A0A1F4NC20-F1
#
_entry.id   AF-A0A1F4NC20-F1
#
_cell.length_a   1.000
_cell.length_b   1.000
_cell.length_c   1.000
_cell.angle_alpha   90.00
_cell.angle_beta   90.00
_cell.angle_gamma   90.00
#
_symmetry.space_group_name_H-M   'P 1'
#
loop_
_entity.id
_entity.type
_entity.pdbx_description
1 polymer ?
#
loop_
_entity_poly.entity_id
_entity_poly.type
_entity_poly.pdbx_seq_one_letter_code
_entity_poly.pdbx_strand_id
1 'polypeptide(L)'
;MKKIIMSLLILLVVILVGIKCSGDRQESLSNSMAAELALLPESSAGVGHINIQNLRESPFYEMMQDNFSRTPFHSREYQEFMDATGIDLRKDIHEIYFGISPRKEEEKAEFLAVIKGDFDPAKIMNYISGKEDYSEIMQENYQGQPFYRIPEEQLAFSFVEQSRLILGKEGMVQAWLDENSSGKKASLSAGLEKQIKSLKYKSGAWFTLDARMFAEAFSEELQRHSEGKHLQALEALQDFNFSMKADKKLWFSGIGNFSDNEKAKLFQDALKGLIAAAKLSVSEDREAVNVLNKIGIRVKGKRVLLDFKMDKEDIDRLRAHRDKIALR
;
A
#
# COMPACT_ATOMS: atom_id res chain seq x y z
N MET A 1 -15.53 3.95 4.42
CA MET A 1 -14.39 3.13 4.89
C MET A 1 -14.43 1.65 4.49
N LYS A 2 -15.50 0.86 4.76
CA LYS A 2 -15.57 -0.57 4.33
C LYS A 2 -15.29 -0.80 2.84
N LYS A 3 -15.80 0.08 1.97
CA LYS A 3 -15.52 0.03 0.52
C LYS A 3 -14.08 0.42 0.14
N ILE A 4 -13.36 1.18 0.97
CA ILE A 4 -11.98 1.63 0.68
C ILE A 4 -10.98 0.55 1.10
N ILE A 5 -11.19 -0.09 2.25
CA ILE A 5 -10.36 -1.23 2.69
C ILE A 5 -10.63 -2.45 1.79
N MET A 6 -11.88 -2.71 1.43
CA MET A 6 -12.22 -3.77 0.47
C MET A 6 -11.77 -3.44 -0.96
N SER A 7 -11.78 -2.16 -1.37
CA SER A 7 -11.15 -1.76 -2.65
C SER A 7 -9.63 -1.84 -2.59
N LEU A 8 -8.98 -1.58 -1.45
CA LEU A 8 -7.53 -1.76 -1.29
C LEU A 8 -7.16 -3.25 -1.29
N LEU A 9 -7.94 -4.10 -0.62
CA LEU A 9 -7.74 -5.55 -0.61
C LEU A 9 -8.00 -6.17 -1.99
N ILE A 10 -9.06 -5.74 -2.68
CA ILE A 10 -9.37 -6.17 -4.05
C ILE A 10 -8.34 -5.60 -5.04
N LEU A 11 -7.85 -4.36 -4.86
CA LEU A 11 -6.76 -3.82 -5.67
C LEU A 11 -5.45 -4.58 -5.40
N LEU A 12 -5.17 -4.96 -4.15
CA LEU A 12 -4.02 -5.81 -3.78
C LEU A 12 -4.13 -7.21 -4.41
N VAL A 13 -5.33 -7.78 -4.47
CA VAL A 13 -5.61 -9.10 -5.05
C VAL A 13 -5.64 -9.06 -6.59
N VAL A 14 -6.12 -7.96 -7.20
CA VAL A 14 -6.16 -7.77 -8.66
C VAL A 14 -4.80 -7.38 -9.24
N ILE A 15 -3.89 -6.81 -8.45
CA ILE A 15 -2.51 -6.51 -8.87
C ILE A 15 -1.62 -7.77 -8.91
N LEU A 16 -2.05 -8.93 -8.41
CA LEU A 16 -1.19 -10.12 -8.24
C LEU A 16 -1.26 -11.14 -9.39
N VAL A 17 -0.86 -10.79 -10.62
CA VAL A 17 -0.72 -11.81 -11.68
C VAL A 17 0.22 -11.39 -12.85
N GLY A 18 1.55 -11.33 -12.61
CA GLY A 18 2.55 -12.29 -13.10
C GLY A 18 3.50 -12.09 -14.36
N ILE A 19 4.82 -12.42 -14.20
CA ILE A 19 6.05 -12.63 -15.04
C ILE A 19 7.20 -13.43 -14.33
N LYS A 20 7.63 -14.49 -15.02
CA LYS A 20 8.85 -15.32 -14.89
C LYS A 20 10.18 -14.58 -14.57
N CYS A 21 11.01 -15.23 -13.76
CA CYS A 21 12.30 -14.75 -13.23
C CYS A 21 13.28 -14.27 -14.33
N SER A 22 13.60 -12.98 -14.30
CA SER A 22 14.92 -12.45 -14.69
C SER A 22 15.80 -12.53 -13.45
N GLY A 23 17.08 -12.88 -13.58
CA GLY A 23 18.04 -12.84 -12.48
C GLY A 23 18.30 -11.40 -12.05
N ASP A 24 17.41 -10.81 -11.26
CA ASP A 24 17.49 -9.41 -10.87
C ASP A 24 18.16 -9.25 -9.51
N ARG A 25 19.14 -8.36 -9.52
CA ARG A 25 19.87 -7.88 -8.35
C ARG A 25 18.88 -7.22 -7.39
N GLN A 26 18.93 -7.63 -6.14
CA GLN A 26 18.11 -7.03 -5.10
C GLN A 26 18.55 -5.58 -4.86
N GLU A 27 17.62 -4.62 -4.92
CA GLU A 27 17.95 -3.22 -4.65
C GLU A 27 18.32 -3.03 -3.17
N SER A 28 19.31 -2.19 -2.88
CA SER A 28 19.68 -1.80 -1.52
C SER A 28 18.71 -0.74 -0.98
N LEU A 29 18.45 -0.76 0.32
CA LEU A 29 17.74 0.31 0.99
C LEU A 29 18.62 1.58 0.98
N SER A 30 18.10 2.71 0.54
CA SER A 30 18.86 3.97 0.60
C SER A 30 18.92 4.49 2.05
N ASN A 31 19.95 5.28 2.37
CA ASN A 31 20.06 5.89 3.71
C ASN A 31 18.87 6.80 4.02
N SER A 32 18.35 7.53 3.02
CA SER A 32 17.14 8.35 3.20
C SER A 32 15.93 7.49 3.54
N MET A 33 15.72 6.38 2.83
CA MET A 33 14.59 5.49 3.08
C MET A 33 14.69 4.84 4.47
N ALA A 34 15.90 4.43 4.88
CA ALA A 34 16.14 3.91 6.21
C ALA A 34 15.82 4.95 7.31
N ALA A 35 16.15 6.23 7.07
CA ALA A 35 15.85 7.30 8.01
C ALA A 35 14.35 7.55 8.16
N GLU A 36 13.57 7.53 7.06
CA GLU A 36 12.11 7.71 7.14
C GLU A 36 11.41 6.48 7.74
N LEU A 37 11.90 5.27 7.49
CA LEU A 37 11.36 4.06 8.12
C LEU A 37 11.59 4.02 9.63
N ALA A 38 12.69 4.62 10.10
CA ALA A 38 12.95 4.79 11.54
C ALA A 38 12.00 5.79 12.22
N LEU A 39 11.14 6.47 11.44
CA LEU A 39 10.05 7.30 11.98
C LEU A 39 8.77 6.50 12.18
N LEU A 40 8.68 5.26 11.71
CA LEU A 40 7.47 4.45 11.92
C LEU A 40 7.49 3.78 13.30
N PRO A 41 6.32 3.56 13.93
CA PRO A 41 6.26 2.95 15.26
C PRO A 41 6.88 1.56 15.27
N GLU A 42 7.66 1.24 16.30
CA GLU A 42 8.24 -0.10 16.51
C GLU A 42 7.14 -1.18 16.59
N SER A 43 5.96 -0.82 17.10
CA SER A 43 4.78 -1.69 17.22
C SER A 43 4.13 -2.06 15.89
N SER A 44 4.58 -1.48 14.77
CA SER A 44 4.07 -1.80 13.44
C SER A 44 4.17 -3.29 13.17
N ALA A 45 3.05 -3.90 12.79
CA ALA A 45 2.98 -5.27 12.31
C ALA A 45 3.15 -5.35 10.78
N GLY A 46 2.94 -4.24 10.08
CA GLY A 46 3.29 -4.09 8.68
C GLY A 46 3.80 -2.69 8.37
N VAL A 47 4.67 -2.57 7.38
CA VAL A 47 5.21 -1.30 6.92
C VAL A 47 5.31 -1.26 5.40
N GLY A 48 5.13 -0.09 4.82
CA GLY A 48 5.21 0.10 3.38
C GLY A 48 5.75 1.45 2.99
N HIS A 49 6.06 1.54 1.70
CA HIS A 49 6.57 2.73 1.04
C HIS A 49 5.99 2.82 -0.37
N ILE A 50 5.72 4.04 -0.81
CA ILE A 50 5.29 4.34 -2.17
C ILE A 50 6.07 5.54 -2.65
N ASN A 51 6.89 5.35 -3.69
CA ASN A 51 7.53 6.45 -4.40
C ASN A 51 6.61 6.99 -5.50
N ILE A 52 5.84 8.03 -5.17
CA ILE A 52 4.89 8.67 -6.08
C ILE A 52 5.64 9.40 -7.20
N GLN A 53 6.77 10.02 -6.88
CA GLN A 53 7.61 10.71 -7.87
C GLN A 53 8.09 9.75 -8.97
N ASN A 54 8.64 8.59 -8.60
CA ASN A 54 9.07 7.57 -9.56
C ASN A 54 7.90 7.03 -10.38
N LEU A 55 6.74 6.80 -9.75
CA LEU A 55 5.55 6.35 -10.47
C LEU A 55 5.07 7.39 -11.50
N ARG A 56 5.15 8.68 -11.16
CA ARG A 56 4.77 9.82 -12.04
C ARG A 56 5.62 9.90 -13.30
N GLU A 57 6.88 9.53 -13.22
CA GLU A 57 7.80 9.48 -14.35
C GLU A 57 7.59 8.27 -15.26
N SER A 58 6.71 7.33 -14.85
CA SER A 58 6.44 6.10 -15.61
C SER A 58 5.24 6.25 -16.57
N PRO A 59 5.20 5.49 -17.68
CA PRO A 59 4.03 5.40 -18.56
C PRO A 59 2.77 4.82 -17.89
N PHE A 60 2.90 4.31 -16.67
CA PHE A 60 1.80 3.71 -15.90
C PHE A 60 1.09 4.74 -15.02
N TYR A 61 1.60 5.97 -14.89
CA TYR A 61 1.01 6.99 -14.03
C TYR A 61 -0.41 7.36 -14.45
N GLU A 62 -0.64 7.60 -15.74
CA GLU A 62 -1.96 7.90 -16.29
C GLU A 62 -2.97 6.79 -15.98
N MET A 63 -2.54 5.54 -16.06
CA MET A 63 -3.40 4.39 -15.79
C MET A 63 -3.79 4.30 -14.31
N MET A 64 -2.90 4.71 -13.42
CA MET A 64 -3.23 4.86 -12.00
C MET A 64 -4.24 5.99 -11.79
N GLN A 65 -4.03 7.14 -12.44
CA GLN A 65 -4.95 8.29 -12.39
C GLN A 65 -6.37 7.92 -12.87
N ASP A 66 -6.50 7.14 -13.95
CA ASP A 66 -7.80 6.65 -14.43
C ASP A 66 -8.54 5.83 -13.38
N ASN A 67 -7.85 4.95 -12.65
CA ASN A 67 -8.48 4.18 -11.58
C ASN A 67 -8.82 5.06 -10.38
N PHE A 68 -8.11 6.18 -10.23
CA PHE A 68 -8.43 7.27 -9.31
C PHE A 68 -9.49 8.24 -9.84
N SER A 69 -10.22 7.97 -10.93
CA SER A 69 -11.35 8.82 -11.37
C SER A 69 -12.44 9.02 -10.30
N ARG A 70 -12.44 8.21 -9.23
CA ARG A 70 -13.31 8.35 -8.05
C ARG A 70 -12.67 9.15 -6.90
N THR A 71 -11.49 9.71 -7.11
CA THR A 71 -10.80 10.55 -6.13
C THR A 71 -11.31 11.98 -6.20
N PRO A 72 -11.18 12.74 -5.11
CA PRO A 72 -11.58 14.14 -5.09
C PRO A 72 -10.79 15.02 -6.06
N PHE A 73 -9.77 14.52 -6.76
CA PHE A 73 -8.87 15.34 -7.59
C PHE A 73 -9.52 15.97 -8.84
N HIS A 74 -10.76 15.59 -9.16
CA HIS A 74 -11.56 16.23 -10.21
C HIS A 74 -12.74 17.05 -9.66
N SER A 75 -12.85 17.16 -8.33
CA SER A 75 -13.92 17.88 -7.68
C SER A 75 -13.64 19.38 -7.67
N ARG A 76 -14.72 20.17 -7.58
CA ARG A 76 -14.60 21.62 -7.47
C ARG A 76 -13.86 22.01 -6.19
N GLU A 77 -14.11 21.30 -5.11
CA GLU A 77 -13.49 21.51 -3.79
C GLU A 77 -11.97 21.32 -3.86
N TYR A 78 -11.50 20.34 -4.65
CA TYR A 78 -10.07 20.15 -4.85
C TYR A 78 -9.46 21.28 -5.69
N GLN A 79 -10.13 21.75 -6.73
CA GLN A 79 -9.66 22.91 -7.49
C GLN A 79 -9.61 24.16 -6.61
N GLU A 80 -10.63 24.40 -5.77
CA GLU A 80 -10.63 25.51 -4.81
C GLU A 80 -9.49 25.38 -3.79
N PHE A 81 -9.22 24.18 -3.29
CA PHE A 81 -8.06 23.90 -2.43
C PHE A 81 -6.75 24.22 -3.15
N MET A 82 -6.58 23.76 -4.40
CA MET A 82 -5.40 24.03 -5.21
C MET A 82 -5.21 25.53 -5.45
N ASP A 83 -6.27 26.25 -5.81
CA ASP A 83 -6.21 27.68 -6.10
C ASP A 83 -5.86 28.50 -4.84
N ALA A 84 -6.40 28.10 -3.68
CA ALA A 84 -6.16 28.79 -2.41
C ALA A 84 -4.79 28.49 -1.80
N THR A 85 -4.33 27.24 -1.91
CA THR A 85 -3.09 26.79 -1.26
C THR A 85 -1.88 26.83 -2.19
N GLY A 86 -2.10 26.77 -3.51
CA GLY A 86 -1.06 26.58 -4.52
C GLY A 86 -0.53 25.15 -4.58
N ILE A 87 -1.13 24.20 -3.86
CA ILE A 87 -0.64 22.82 -3.73
C ILE A 87 -1.49 21.87 -4.59
N ASP A 88 -0.84 21.21 -5.55
CA ASP A 88 -1.38 20.10 -6.31
C ASP A 88 -0.88 18.79 -5.68
N LEU A 89 -1.69 18.16 -4.82
CA LEU A 89 -1.36 16.88 -4.16
C LEU A 89 -0.91 15.77 -5.13
N ARG A 90 -1.24 15.84 -6.43
CA ARG A 90 -0.77 14.87 -7.43
C ARG A 90 0.68 15.09 -7.82
N LYS A 91 1.19 16.31 -7.67
CA LYS A 91 2.56 16.74 -8.02
C LYS A 91 3.44 16.89 -6.78
N ASP A 92 2.88 17.44 -5.71
CA ASP A 92 3.66 17.90 -4.57
C ASP A 92 3.84 16.81 -3.51
N ILE A 93 3.13 15.68 -3.60
CA ILE A 93 3.46 14.47 -2.83
C ILE A 93 4.54 13.68 -3.57
N HIS A 94 5.64 13.39 -2.89
CA HIS A 94 6.81 12.70 -3.43
C HIS A 94 6.85 11.24 -3.01
N GLU A 95 6.72 10.97 -1.71
CA GLU A 95 6.83 9.64 -1.14
C GLU A 95 5.87 9.47 0.03
N ILE A 96 5.38 8.25 0.24
CA ILE A 96 4.56 7.90 1.39
C ILE A 96 5.21 6.70 2.07
N TYR A 97 5.45 6.81 3.37
CA TYR A 97 5.82 5.71 4.24
C TYR A 97 4.67 5.47 5.19
N PHE A 98 4.35 4.22 5.50
CA PHE A 98 3.27 3.95 6.44
C PHE A 98 3.52 2.68 7.24
N GLY A 99 3.05 2.68 8.48
CA GLY A 99 3.01 1.54 9.38
C GLY A 99 1.56 1.21 9.73
N ILE A 100 1.26 -0.08 9.88
CA ILE A 100 -0.01 -0.57 10.37
C ILE A 100 0.19 -1.51 11.56
N SER A 101 -0.70 -1.43 12.54
CA SER A 101 -0.69 -2.25 13.74
C SER A 101 -2.10 -2.79 14.01
N PRO A 102 -2.25 -4.03 14.49
CA PRO A 102 -3.56 -4.50 14.94
C PRO A 102 -3.97 -3.73 16.20
N ARG A 103 -5.26 -3.41 16.32
CA ARG A 103 -5.81 -2.83 17.54
C ARG A 103 -6.41 -3.94 18.39
N LYS A 104 -6.14 -3.92 19.70
CA LYS A 104 -6.58 -4.98 20.62
C LYS A 104 -8.08 -4.93 20.98
N GLU A 105 -8.73 -3.79 20.81
CA GLU A 105 -10.07 -3.52 21.35
C GLU A 105 -11.07 -2.91 20.34
N GLU A 106 -10.66 -2.57 19.12
CA GLU A 106 -11.56 -2.07 18.07
C GLU A 106 -11.35 -2.82 16.74
N GLU A 107 -12.41 -2.94 15.93
CA GLU A 107 -12.43 -3.65 14.63
C GLU A 107 -11.53 -3.03 13.54
N LYS A 108 -10.75 -1.98 13.82
CA LYS A 108 -9.94 -1.26 12.84
C LYS A 108 -8.47 -1.22 13.25
N ALA A 109 -7.59 -1.62 12.33
CA ALA A 109 -6.15 -1.47 12.46
C ALA A 109 -5.76 0.00 12.73
N GLU A 110 -4.75 0.20 13.56
CA GLU A 110 -4.11 1.51 13.72
C GLU A 110 -3.12 1.72 12.58
N PHE A 111 -2.96 2.97 12.18
CA PHE A 111 -1.99 3.33 11.15
C PHE A 111 -1.33 4.67 11.47
N LEU A 112 -0.12 4.80 10.96
CA LEU A 112 0.63 6.04 10.87
C LEU A 112 1.23 6.13 9.47
N ALA A 113 1.13 7.30 8.85
CA ALA A 113 1.75 7.63 7.58
C ALA A 113 2.69 8.82 7.75
N VAL A 114 3.87 8.72 7.17
CA VAL A 114 4.82 9.82 6.97
C VAL A 114 4.80 10.14 5.48
N ILE A 115 4.21 11.27 5.14
CA ILE A 115 4.03 11.73 3.76
C ILE A 115 5.07 12.81 3.50
N LYS A 116 5.93 12.58 2.51
CA LYS A 116 6.92 13.56 2.04
C LYS A 116 6.39 14.31 0.85
N GLY A 117 6.57 15.63 0.87
CA GLY A 117 6.11 16.49 -0.20
C GLY A 117 6.50 17.94 0.02
N ASP A 118 6.05 18.81 -0.87
CA ASP A 118 6.22 20.25 -0.76
C ASP A 118 4.95 20.87 -0.18
N PHE A 119 4.97 21.17 1.12
CA PHE A 119 3.81 21.68 1.84
C PHE A 119 3.98 23.16 2.22
N ASP A 120 2.86 23.89 2.23
CA ASP A 120 2.74 25.22 2.85
C ASP A 120 1.68 25.12 3.97
N PRO A 121 2.09 24.70 5.19
CA PRO A 121 1.15 24.48 6.28
C PRO A 121 0.30 25.72 6.60
N ALA A 122 0.87 26.91 6.46
CA ALA A 122 0.15 28.16 6.73
C ALA A 122 -1.00 28.36 5.74
N LYS A 123 -0.75 28.17 4.44
CA LYS A 123 -1.83 28.27 3.44
C LYS A 123 -2.86 27.16 3.57
N ILE A 124 -2.43 25.93 3.81
CA ILE A 124 -3.34 24.79 4.04
C ILE A 124 -4.26 25.09 5.22
N MET A 125 -3.71 25.52 6.35
CA MET A 125 -4.51 25.79 7.54
C MET A 125 -5.40 27.01 7.37
N ASN A 126 -4.95 28.06 6.68
CA ASN A 126 -5.81 29.21 6.36
C ASN A 126 -7.01 28.81 5.50
N TYR A 127 -6.82 27.90 4.52
CA TYR A 127 -7.93 27.36 3.73
C TYR A 127 -8.90 26.54 4.60
N ILE A 128 -8.36 25.65 5.44
CA ILE A 128 -9.15 24.79 6.33
C ILE A 128 -9.99 25.62 7.31
N SER A 129 -9.37 26.58 8.01
CA SER A 129 -10.06 27.43 8.99
C SER A 129 -11.11 28.37 8.37
N GLY A 130 -11.05 28.60 7.06
CA GLY A 130 -12.01 29.44 6.33
C GLY A 130 -13.26 28.71 5.82
N LYS A 131 -13.38 27.40 6.04
CA LYS A 131 -14.48 26.55 5.52
C LYS A 131 -15.26 25.92 6.66
N GLU A 132 -16.59 26.04 6.63
CA GLU A 132 -17.48 25.45 7.64
C GLU A 132 -17.38 23.92 7.70
N ASP A 133 -17.18 23.28 6.55
CA ASP A 133 -17.02 21.82 6.42
C ASP A 133 -15.81 21.25 7.17
N TYR A 134 -14.88 22.09 7.60
CA TYR A 134 -13.71 21.67 8.39
C TYR A 134 -13.67 22.28 9.79
N SER A 135 -14.79 22.86 10.25
CA SER A 135 -14.90 23.51 11.57
C SER A 135 -14.63 22.57 12.75
N GLU A 136 -14.74 21.26 12.54
CA GLU A 136 -14.43 20.21 13.51
C GLU A 136 -12.93 19.93 13.69
N ILE A 137 -12.08 20.45 12.80
CA ILE A 137 -10.63 20.30 12.92
C ILE A 137 -10.13 21.19 14.06
N MET A 138 -9.66 20.56 15.12
CA MET A 138 -9.14 21.23 16.30
C MET A 138 -7.63 21.38 16.20
N GLN A 139 -7.14 22.62 16.29
CA GLN A 139 -5.71 22.90 16.39
C GLN A 139 -5.30 22.98 17.86
N GLU A 140 -4.28 22.20 18.22
CA GLU A 140 -3.65 22.16 19.53
C GLU A 140 -2.12 22.29 19.37
N ASN A 141 -1.43 22.53 20.48
CA ASN A 141 0.03 22.45 20.53
C ASN A 141 0.40 21.21 21.36
N TYR A 142 1.12 20.27 20.76
CA TYR A 142 1.58 19.05 21.41
C TYR A 142 3.10 18.95 21.28
N GLN A 143 3.81 18.85 22.41
CA GLN A 143 5.29 18.85 22.46
C GLN A 143 5.96 20.01 21.71
N GLY A 144 5.32 21.19 21.66
CA GLY A 144 5.84 22.36 20.95
C GLY A 144 5.61 22.33 19.43
N GLN A 145 4.85 21.35 18.92
CA GLN A 145 4.51 21.21 17.51
C GLN A 145 3.00 21.44 17.28
N PRO A 146 2.61 22.05 16.15
CA PRO A 146 1.21 22.10 15.75
C PRO A 146 0.63 20.70 15.57
N PHE A 147 -0.50 20.44 16.23
CA PHE A 147 -1.21 19.17 16.21
C PHE A 147 -2.66 19.42 15.84
N TYR A 148 -3.16 18.71 14.82
CA TYR A 148 -4.50 18.91 14.30
C TYR A 148 -5.30 17.63 14.47
N ARG A 149 -6.44 17.72 15.15
CA ARG A 149 -7.32 16.57 15.45
C ARG A 149 -8.57 16.64 14.59
N ILE A 150 -9.02 15.46 14.16
CA ILE A 150 -10.28 15.25 13.46
C ILE A 150 -11.08 14.25 14.32
N PRO A 151 -11.82 14.74 15.34
CA PRO A 151 -12.39 13.88 16.39
C PRO A 151 -13.34 12.80 15.86
N GLU A 152 -14.20 13.14 14.88
CA GLU A 152 -15.17 12.19 14.31
C GLU A 152 -14.50 10.96 13.68
N GLU A 153 -13.34 11.16 13.06
CA GLU A 153 -12.57 10.09 12.39
C GLU A 153 -11.53 9.44 13.31
N GLN A 154 -11.35 10.00 14.52
CA GLN A 154 -10.26 9.69 15.44
C GLN A 154 -8.89 9.75 14.74
N LEU A 155 -8.74 10.71 13.84
CA LEU A 155 -7.51 10.96 13.11
C LEU A 155 -6.84 12.21 13.66
N ALA A 156 -5.52 12.25 13.52
CA ALA A 156 -4.77 13.46 13.72
C ALA A 156 -3.68 13.59 12.67
N PHE A 157 -3.19 14.80 12.52
CA PHE A 157 -2.02 15.06 11.71
C PHE A 157 -1.17 16.20 12.27
N SER A 158 0.09 16.23 11.86
CA SER A 158 1.04 17.29 12.19
C SER A 158 1.97 17.53 11.00
N PHE A 159 2.22 18.80 10.69
CA PHE A 159 3.25 19.18 9.74
C PHE A 159 4.58 19.29 10.48
N VAL A 160 5.54 18.48 10.04
CA VAL A 160 6.90 18.48 10.59
C VAL A 160 7.79 19.12 9.54
N GLU A 161 8.29 20.31 9.86
CA GLU A 161 8.91 21.22 8.89
C GLU A 161 7.92 21.58 7.77
N GLN A 162 8.42 21.92 6.57
CA GLN A 162 7.61 22.16 5.37
C GLN A 162 7.60 20.96 4.42
N SER A 163 8.25 19.85 4.80
CA SER A 163 8.52 18.72 3.89
C SER A 163 7.84 17.41 4.28
N ARG A 164 7.25 17.35 5.48
CA ARG A 164 6.62 16.14 6.01
C ARG A 164 5.25 16.42 6.63
N LEU A 165 4.30 15.56 6.31
CA LEU A 165 3.01 15.45 6.97
C LEU A 165 2.95 14.08 7.67
N ILE A 166 2.78 14.11 8.99
CA ILE A 166 2.51 12.92 9.79
C ILE A 166 0.99 12.81 9.92
N LEU A 167 0.42 11.69 9.52
CA LEU A 167 -1.03 11.46 9.52
C LEU A 167 -1.33 10.08 10.09
N GLY A 168 -2.30 9.95 10.99
CA GLY A 168 -2.64 8.64 11.53
C GLY A 168 -3.75 8.69 12.55
N LYS A 169 -3.90 7.61 13.30
CA LYS A 169 -4.73 7.61 14.51
C LYS A 169 -4.15 8.57 15.54
N GLU A 170 -5.03 9.28 16.26
CA GLU A 170 -4.63 10.34 17.20
C GLU A 170 -3.51 9.89 18.14
N GLY A 171 -3.70 8.77 18.84
CA GLY A 171 -2.70 8.22 19.76
C GLY A 171 -1.38 7.81 19.09
N MET A 172 -1.41 7.39 17.82
CA MET A 172 -0.19 7.05 17.07
C MET A 172 0.61 8.30 16.68
N VAL A 173 -0.07 9.40 16.32
CA VAL A 173 0.61 10.67 16.00
C VAL A 173 1.17 11.31 17.28
N GLN A 174 0.45 11.22 18.40
CA GLN A 174 0.96 11.68 19.71
C GLN A 174 2.20 10.89 20.13
N ALA A 175 2.14 9.55 20.09
CA ALA A 175 3.28 8.70 20.40
C ALA A 175 4.49 9.00 19.49
N TRP A 176 4.23 9.23 18.21
CA TRP A 176 5.27 9.65 17.26
C TRP A 176 5.94 10.98 17.66
N LEU A 177 5.13 11.98 18.03
CA LEU A 177 5.64 13.28 18.48
C LEU A 177 6.45 13.17 19.78
N ASP A 178 6.02 12.32 20.72
CA ASP A 178 6.74 12.07 21.97
C ASP A 178 8.11 11.43 21.72
N GLU A 179 8.16 10.39 20.88
CA GLU A 179 9.41 9.70 20.52
C GLU A 179 10.38 10.64 19.80
N ASN A 180 9.90 11.38 18.80
CA ASN A 180 10.76 12.25 18.00
C ASN A 180 11.26 13.48 18.79
N SER A 181 10.44 14.01 19.72
CA SER A 181 10.85 15.12 20.60
C SER A 181 11.91 14.69 21.63
N SER A 182 11.91 13.42 22.02
CA SER A 182 12.91 12.86 22.96
C SER A 182 14.26 12.53 22.30
N GLY A 183 14.37 12.64 20.97
CA GLY A 183 15.55 12.21 20.20
C GLY A 183 15.73 10.69 20.14
N LYS A 184 14.76 9.92 20.65
CA LYS A 184 14.74 8.46 20.55
C LYS A 184 14.35 8.08 19.13
N LYS A 185 15.25 7.40 18.41
CA LYS A 185 14.90 6.81 17.12
C LYS A 185 14.14 5.51 17.35
N ALA A 186 12.91 5.44 16.86
CA ALA A 186 12.22 4.16 16.75
C ALA A 186 13.02 3.25 15.81
N SER A 187 13.01 1.95 16.10
CA SER A 187 13.57 0.94 15.21
C SER A 187 12.46 -0.02 14.86
N LEU A 188 12.39 -0.40 13.58
CA LEU A 188 11.51 -1.48 13.18
C LEU A 188 11.95 -2.78 13.87
N SER A 189 10.98 -3.67 14.10
CA SER A 189 11.29 -4.99 14.62
C SER A 189 12.24 -5.75 13.67
N ALA A 190 13.10 -6.60 14.24
CA ALA A 190 14.04 -7.41 13.44
C ALA A 190 13.32 -8.29 12.39
N GLY A 191 12.06 -8.67 12.65
CA GLY A 191 11.21 -9.39 11.71
C GLY A 191 10.90 -8.55 10.47
N LEU A 192 10.40 -7.32 10.65
CA LEU A 192 10.14 -6.37 9.56
C LEU A 192 11.42 -6.01 8.81
N GLU A 193 12.53 -5.78 9.51
CA GLU A 193 13.80 -5.50 8.84
C GLU A 193 14.25 -6.64 7.92
N LYS A 194 14.12 -7.88 8.39
CA LYS A 194 14.46 -9.08 7.60
C LYS A 194 13.57 -9.18 6.37
N GLN A 195 12.29 -8.86 6.51
CA GLN A 195 11.32 -8.83 5.43
C GLN A 195 11.64 -7.75 4.39
N ILE A 196 11.93 -6.51 4.82
CA ILE A 196 12.38 -5.41 3.96
C ILE A 196 13.65 -5.83 3.21
N LYS A 197 14.61 -6.44 3.91
CA LYS A 197 15.82 -7.03 3.32
C LYS A 197 15.56 -8.18 2.36
N SER A 198 14.32 -8.63 2.13
CA SER A 198 13.98 -9.64 1.12
C SER A 198 13.32 -9.05 -0.14
N LEU A 199 12.86 -7.79 -0.08
CA LEU A 199 12.18 -7.10 -1.19
C LEU A 199 13.12 -6.86 -2.37
N LYS A 200 12.63 -7.05 -3.60
CA LYS A 200 13.42 -6.85 -4.82
C LYS A 200 13.49 -5.39 -5.25
N TYR A 201 12.33 -4.73 -5.32
CA TYR A 201 12.16 -3.40 -5.90
C TYR A 201 11.88 -2.37 -4.81
N LYS A 202 12.92 -1.92 -4.12
CA LYS A 202 12.77 -1.01 -2.96
C LYS A 202 12.55 0.43 -3.38
N SER A 203 13.05 0.83 -4.55
CA SER A 203 12.98 2.22 -5.04
C SER A 203 11.59 2.65 -5.52
N GLY A 204 10.72 1.70 -5.86
CA GLY A 204 9.36 1.96 -6.33
C GLY A 204 8.35 1.97 -5.17
N ALA A 205 7.47 0.98 -5.13
CA ALA A 205 6.49 0.84 -4.07
C ALA A 205 6.52 -0.58 -3.49
N TRP A 206 6.40 -0.71 -2.18
CA TRP A 206 6.50 -1.99 -1.51
C TRP A 206 5.76 -1.98 -0.18
N PHE A 207 5.49 -3.17 0.33
CA PHE A 207 4.86 -3.38 1.62
C PHE A 207 5.30 -4.72 2.18
N THR A 208 5.40 -4.79 3.49
CA THR A 208 5.60 -6.02 4.24
C THR A 208 4.64 -6.10 5.42
N LEU A 209 4.22 -7.31 5.75
CA LEU A 209 3.25 -7.60 6.79
C LEU A 209 3.58 -8.90 7.52
N ASP A 210 3.57 -8.87 8.85
CA ASP A 210 3.38 -10.04 9.68
C ASP A 210 1.89 -10.41 9.71
N ALA A 211 1.49 -11.34 8.85
CA ALA A 211 0.09 -11.70 8.68
C ALA A 211 -0.51 -12.37 9.92
N ARG A 212 0.33 -12.95 10.79
CA ARG A 212 -0.12 -13.60 12.04
C ARG A 212 -0.75 -12.60 12.99
N MET A 213 -0.26 -11.36 12.98
CA MET A 213 -0.77 -10.26 13.79
C MET A 213 -2.19 -9.82 13.37
N PHE A 214 -2.64 -10.23 12.17
CA PHE A 214 -3.94 -9.91 11.61
C PHE A 214 -4.78 -11.17 11.32
N ALA A 215 -4.42 -12.33 11.87
CA ALA A 215 -5.06 -13.61 11.55
C ALA A 215 -6.57 -13.61 11.86
N GLU A 216 -6.98 -13.01 12.98
CA GLU A 216 -8.39 -12.88 13.36
C GLU A 216 -9.16 -12.03 12.34
N ALA A 217 -8.64 -10.83 12.04
CA ALA A 217 -9.24 -9.92 11.05
C ALA A 217 -9.35 -10.57 9.67
N PHE A 218 -8.34 -11.31 9.23
CA PHE A 218 -8.37 -12.05 7.98
C PHE A 218 -9.39 -13.20 8.01
N SER A 219 -9.46 -13.96 9.09
CA SER A 219 -10.41 -15.07 9.23
C SER A 219 -11.85 -14.57 9.19
N GLU A 220 -12.17 -13.50 9.91
CA GLU A 220 -13.50 -12.89 9.87
C GLU A 220 -13.88 -12.44 8.46
N GLU A 221 -12.96 -11.76 7.77
CA GLU A 221 -13.22 -11.26 6.42
C GLU A 221 -13.42 -12.41 5.42
N LEU A 222 -12.62 -13.47 5.52
CA LEU A 222 -12.78 -14.67 4.69
C LEU A 222 -14.10 -15.40 4.94
N GLN A 223 -14.61 -15.38 6.19
CA GLN A 223 -15.89 -15.99 6.53
C GLN A 223 -17.09 -15.18 6.03
N ARG A 224 -16.95 -13.84 5.91
CA ARG A 224 -18.01 -12.96 5.40
C ARG A 224 -18.31 -13.16 3.91
N HIS A 225 -17.35 -13.67 3.13
CA HIS A 225 -17.50 -13.89 1.70
C HIS A 225 -17.60 -15.39 1.37
N SER A 226 -18.66 -15.81 0.66
CA SER A 226 -18.87 -17.22 0.28
C SER A 226 -17.71 -17.82 -0.52
N GLU A 227 -17.03 -16.99 -1.31
CA GLU A 227 -15.83 -17.35 -2.07
C GLU A 227 -14.57 -17.48 -1.21
N GLY A 228 -14.53 -16.83 -0.04
CA GLY A 228 -13.41 -16.84 0.90
C GLY A 228 -13.10 -18.22 1.50
N LYS A 229 -14.09 -19.12 1.50
CA LYS A 229 -13.90 -20.53 1.90
C LYS A 229 -12.86 -21.26 1.04
N HIS A 230 -12.65 -20.84 -0.21
CA HIS A 230 -11.64 -21.43 -1.09
C HIS A 230 -10.22 -20.89 -0.83
N LEU A 231 -10.09 -19.88 0.03
CA LEU A 231 -8.82 -19.25 0.40
C LEU A 231 -8.35 -19.60 1.82
N GLN A 232 -8.84 -20.71 2.41
CA GLN A 232 -8.37 -21.22 3.71
C GLN A 232 -6.84 -21.38 3.81
N ALA A 233 -6.14 -21.57 2.69
CA ALA A 233 -4.68 -21.59 2.69
C ALA A 233 -4.06 -20.27 3.18
N LEU A 234 -4.77 -19.14 3.10
CA LEU A 234 -4.34 -17.85 3.63
C LEU A 234 -4.30 -17.82 5.17
N GLU A 235 -5.06 -18.66 5.87
CA GLU A 235 -4.98 -18.77 7.34
C GLU A 235 -3.58 -19.23 7.80
N ALA A 236 -2.88 -19.97 6.93
CA ALA A 236 -1.52 -20.44 7.18
C ALA A 236 -0.44 -19.42 6.80
N LEU A 237 -0.81 -18.27 6.25
CA LEU A 237 0.12 -17.21 5.87
C LEU A 237 0.74 -16.58 7.12
N GLN A 238 2.06 -16.68 7.24
CA GLN A 238 2.82 -16.10 8.34
C GLN A 238 3.24 -14.67 8.03
N ASP A 239 3.71 -14.44 6.82
CA ASP A 239 4.08 -13.12 6.37
C ASP A 239 3.87 -12.94 4.87
N PHE A 240 3.66 -11.70 4.48
CA PHE A 240 3.48 -11.28 3.11
C PHE A 240 4.33 -10.06 2.81
N ASN A 241 4.99 -10.10 1.66
CA ASN A 241 5.84 -9.03 1.18
C ASN A 241 5.49 -8.80 -0.28
N PHE A 242 5.37 -7.55 -0.71
CA PHE A 242 5.40 -7.24 -2.13
C PHE A 242 6.28 -6.03 -2.41
N SER A 243 6.80 -5.97 -3.62
CA SER A 243 7.53 -4.82 -4.14
C SER A 243 7.24 -4.68 -5.63
N MET A 244 7.16 -3.45 -6.10
CA MET A 244 6.96 -3.10 -7.49
C MET A 244 7.85 -1.93 -7.88
N LYS A 245 8.21 -1.88 -9.16
CA LYS A 245 8.87 -0.74 -9.79
C LYS A 245 8.20 -0.45 -11.11
N ALA A 246 7.86 0.81 -11.34
CA ALA A 246 7.33 1.27 -12.61
C ALA A 246 8.38 2.14 -13.29
N ASP A 247 8.96 1.64 -14.37
CA ASP A 247 9.82 2.42 -15.27
C ASP A 247 9.22 2.37 -16.69
N LYS A 248 9.98 1.99 -17.71
CA LYS A 248 9.43 1.60 -19.01
C LYS A 248 8.56 0.33 -18.93
N LYS A 249 8.72 -0.45 -17.87
CA LYS A 249 7.97 -1.66 -17.55
C LYS A 249 7.53 -1.64 -16.08
N LEU A 250 6.43 -2.31 -15.81
CA LEU A 250 5.91 -2.56 -14.48
C LEU A 250 6.46 -3.90 -13.99
N TRP A 251 7.41 -3.82 -13.07
CA TRP A 251 8.00 -4.95 -12.37
C TRP A 251 7.29 -5.16 -11.05
N PHE A 252 7.11 -6.42 -10.67
CA PHE A 252 6.44 -6.81 -9.43
C PHE A 252 7.10 -8.05 -8.84
N SER A 253 7.11 -8.16 -7.53
CA SER A 253 7.55 -9.33 -6.79
C SER A 253 6.72 -9.45 -5.51
N GLY A 254 6.12 -10.61 -5.29
CA GLY A 254 5.36 -10.98 -4.11
C GLY A 254 5.96 -12.23 -3.45
N ILE A 255 6.05 -12.22 -2.13
CA ILE A 255 6.57 -13.31 -1.32
C ILE A 255 5.58 -13.58 -0.18
N GLY A 256 5.00 -14.77 -0.17
CA GLY A 256 4.21 -15.28 0.95
C GLY A 256 4.96 -16.41 1.64
N ASN A 257 5.14 -16.33 2.96
CA ASN A 257 5.66 -17.44 3.76
C ASN A 257 4.51 -18.10 4.55
N PHE A 258 4.47 -19.43 4.55
CA PHE A 258 3.40 -20.22 5.16
C PHE A 258 3.92 -21.04 6.34
N SER A 259 3.00 -21.50 7.20
CA SER A 259 3.32 -22.38 8.34
C SER A 259 3.99 -23.69 7.93
N ASP A 260 3.65 -24.22 6.76
CA ASP A 260 4.11 -25.51 6.26
C ASP A 260 4.11 -25.56 4.71
N ASN A 261 4.74 -26.62 4.19
CA ASN A 261 4.93 -26.80 2.74
C ASN A 261 3.63 -27.16 2.02
N GLU A 262 2.71 -27.84 2.69
CA GLU A 262 1.45 -28.29 2.10
C GLU A 262 0.55 -27.08 1.83
N LYS A 263 0.40 -26.19 2.81
CA LYS A 263 -0.36 -24.95 2.66
C LYS A 263 0.24 -24.01 1.62
N ALA A 264 1.57 -23.89 1.57
CA ALA A 264 2.25 -23.13 0.51
C ALA A 264 1.94 -23.70 -0.90
N LYS A 265 1.93 -25.04 -1.03
CA LYS A 265 1.61 -25.70 -2.30
C LYS A 265 0.14 -25.53 -2.66
N LEU A 266 -0.78 -25.70 -1.72
CA LEU A 266 -2.21 -25.46 -1.92
C LEU A 266 -2.48 -24.04 -2.39
N PHE A 267 -1.83 -23.04 -1.78
CA PHE A 267 -1.94 -21.65 -2.22
C PHE A 267 -1.39 -21.45 -3.64
N GLN A 268 -0.24 -22.04 -3.98
CA GLN A 268 0.28 -22.01 -5.35
C GLN A 268 -0.72 -22.64 -6.35
N ASP A 269 -1.31 -23.78 -6.02
CA ASP A 269 -2.22 -24.49 -6.91
C ASP A 269 -3.53 -23.70 -7.08
N ALA A 270 -4.02 -23.04 -6.03
CA ALA A 270 -5.12 -22.09 -6.11
C ALA A 270 -4.80 -20.92 -7.05
N LEU A 271 -3.64 -20.28 -6.91
CA LEU A 271 -3.21 -19.19 -7.81
C LEU A 271 -3.10 -19.65 -9.28
N LYS A 272 -2.57 -20.86 -9.52
CA LYS A 272 -2.53 -21.43 -10.88
C LYS A 272 -3.92 -21.69 -11.43
N GLY A 273 -4.84 -22.17 -10.59
CA GLY A 273 -6.25 -22.37 -10.94
C GLY A 273 -6.91 -21.06 -11.37
N LEU A 274 -6.71 -19.98 -10.60
CA LEU A 274 -7.21 -18.64 -10.93
C LEU A 274 -6.66 -18.15 -12.28
N ILE A 275 -5.36 -18.32 -12.54
CA ILE A 275 -4.76 -17.95 -13.83
C ILE A 275 -5.34 -18.78 -14.97
N ALA A 276 -5.56 -20.07 -14.77
CA ALA A 276 -6.16 -20.93 -15.78
C ALA A 276 -7.60 -20.49 -16.10
N ALA A 277 -8.39 -20.17 -15.07
CA ALA A 277 -9.74 -19.62 -15.24
C ALA A 277 -9.75 -18.29 -15.98
N ALA A 278 -8.84 -17.38 -15.63
CA ALA A 278 -8.66 -16.11 -16.34
C ALA A 278 -8.32 -16.33 -17.82
N LYS A 279 -7.38 -17.26 -18.12
CA LYS A 279 -7.01 -17.61 -19.51
C LYS A 279 -8.18 -18.17 -20.30
N LEU A 280 -9.03 -19.01 -19.70
CA LEU A 280 -10.23 -19.52 -20.35
C LEU A 280 -11.21 -18.38 -20.67
N SER A 281 -11.36 -17.43 -19.75
CA SER A 281 -12.25 -16.27 -19.90
C SER A 281 -11.82 -15.30 -21.02
N VAL A 282 -10.53 -15.32 -21.39
CA VAL A 282 -9.98 -14.56 -22.53
C VAL A 282 -9.45 -15.46 -23.66
N SER A 283 -9.94 -16.70 -23.75
CA SER A 283 -9.39 -17.72 -24.67
C SER A 283 -9.45 -17.33 -26.15
N GLU A 284 -10.35 -16.42 -26.53
CA GLU A 284 -10.47 -15.86 -27.88
C GLU A 284 -9.37 -14.82 -28.20
N ASP A 285 -8.76 -14.21 -27.18
CA ASP A 285 -7.66 -13.23 -27.33
C ASP A 285 -6.33 -13.89 -26.95
N ARG A 286 -5.63 -14.39 -27.97
CA ARG A 286 -4.32 -15.06 -27.81
C ARG A 286 -3.29 -14.14 -27.14
N GLU A 287 -3.33 -12.83 -27.39
CA GLU A 287 -2.39 -11.91 -26.78
C GLU A 287 -2.71 -11.72 -25.29
N ALA A 288 -3.98 -11.62 -24.91
CA ALA A 288 -4.36 -11.61 -23.48
C ALA A 288 -3.92 -12.90 -22.76
N VAL A 289 -4.09 -14.06 -23.39
CA VAL A 289 -3.56 -15.33 -22.86
C VAL A 289 -2.03 -15.30 -22.74
N ASN A 290 -1.32 -14.72 -23.72
CA ASN A 290 0.13 -14.55 -23.66
C ASN A 290 0.55 -13.67 -22.48
N VAL A 291 -0.16 -12.56 -22.20
CA VAL A 291 0.09 -11.73 -21.02
C VAL A 291 -0.07 -12.54 -19.74
N LEU A 292 -1.16 -13.31 -19.61
CA LEU A 292 -1.40 -14.20 -18.47
C LEU A 292 -0.43 -15.39 -18.39
N ASN A 293 0.26 -15.74 -19.46
CA ASN A 293 1.32 -16.76 -19.45
C ASN A 293 2.62 -16.21 -18.89
N LYS A 294 2.80 -14.90 -18.92
CA LYS A 294 4.04 -14.35 -18.44
C LYS A 294 4.16 -14.70 -16.94
N ILE A 295 3.05 -14.71 -16.20
CA ILE A 295 2.86 -15.10 -14.79
C ILE A 295 3.72 -16.23 -14.22
N GLY A 296 4.69 -15.84 -13.37
CA GLY A 296 5.55 -16.77 -12.65
C GLY A 296 5.11 -16.98 -11.21
N ILE A 297 4.65 -18.19 -10.89
CA ILE A 297 4.43 -18.66 -9.52
C ILE A 297 5.39 -19.80 -9.23
N ARG A 298 6.19 -19.67 -8.16
CA ARG A 298 7.13 -20.71 -7.71
C ARG A 298 6.94 -20.99 -6.22
N VAL A 299 7.23 -22.21 -5.81
CA VAL A 299 7.26 -22.61 -4.40
C VAL A 299 8.64 -23.14 -4.06
N LYS A 300 9.18 -22.71 -2.91
CA LYS A 300 10.44 -23.20 -2.34
C LYS A 300 10.21 -23.50 -0.86
N GLY A 301 9.91 -24.76 -0.54
CA GLY A 301 9.49 -25.15 0.81
C GLY A 301 8.22 -24.43 1.20
N LYS A 302 8.27 -23.67 2.30
CA LYS A 302 7.14 -22.90 2.84
C LYS A 302 6.91 -21.54 2.17
N ARG A 303 7.70 -21.21 1.15
CA ARG A 303 7.68 -19.89 0.50
C ARG A 303 7.05 -19.96 -0.87
N VAL A 304 6.05 -19.14 -1.11
CA VAL A 304 5.45 -18.88 -2.42
C VAL A 304 6.02 -17.58 -2.96
N LEU A 305 6.50 -17.62 -4.19
CA LEU A 305 7.06 -16.49 -4.93
C LEU A 305 6.16 -16.22 -6.13
N LEU A 306 5.68 -14.99 -6.23
CA LEU A 306 5.03 -14.44 -7.40
C LEU A 306 5.94 -13.34 -7.95
N ASP A 307 6.14 -13.27 -9.25
CA ASP A 307 6.88 -12.16 -9.86
C ASP A 307 6.16 -11.71 -11.10
N PHE A 308 6.33 -10.44 -11.52
CA PHE A 308 6.03 -9.93 -12.86
C PHE A 308 6.81 -8.73 -13.42
N LYS A 309 6.56 -8.44 -14.70
CA LYS A 309 7.27 -7.56 -15.65
C LYS A 309 6.43 -7.30 -16.91
N MET A 310 5.44 -6.43 -16.80
CA MET A 310 4.54 -6.06 -17.90
C MET A 310 4.98 -4.74 -18.52
N ASP A 311 4.74 -4.53 -19.81
CA ASP A 311 4.77 -3.19 -20.39
C ASP A 311 3.36 -2.57 -20.41
N LYS A 312 3.24 -1.37 -20.96
CA LYS A 312 1.94 -0.67 -21.05
C LYS A 312 0.93 -1.45 -21.88
N GLU A 313 1.36 -2.04 -23.00
CA GLU A 313 0.48 -2.80 -23.90
C GLU A 313 -0.08 -4.05 -23.22
N ASP A 314 0.76 -4.74 -22.45
CA ASP A 314 0.33 -5.88 -21.63
C ASP A 314 -0.81 -5.51 -20.69
N ILE A 315 -0.68 -4.40 -19.96
CA ILE A 315 -1.69 -3.99 -18.99
C ILE A 315 -2.95 -3.47 -19.71
N ASP A 316 -2.80 -2.69 -20.78
CA ASP A 316 -3.93 -2.21 -21.57
C ASP A 316 -4.75 -3.39 -22.14
N ARG A 317 -4.05 -4.46 -22.55
CA ARG A 317 -4.68 -5.72 -22.97
C ARG A 317 -5.50 -6.37 -21.87
N LEU A 318 -4.97 -6.46 -20.65
CA LEU A 318 -5.71 -7.01 -19.51
C LEU A 318 -6.90 -6.11 -19.12
N ARG A 319 -6.73 -4.78 -19.16
CA ARG A 319 -7.80 -3.81 -18.87
C ARG A 319 -8.98 -3.95 -19.83
N ALA A 320 -8.72 -4.18 -21.12
CA ALA A 320 -9.76 -4.40 -22.12
C ALA A 320 -10.67 -5.61 -21.80
N HIS A 321 -10.16 -6.58 -21.03
CA HIS A 321 -10.89 -7.77 -20.60
C HIS A 321 -11.22 -7.78 -19.11
N ARG A 322 -11.10 -6.63 -18.41
CA ARG A 322 -11.26 -6.56 -16.95
C ARG A 322 -12.55 -7.22 -16.47
N ASP A 323 -13.66 -6.97 -17.14
CA ASP A 323 -14.98 -7.48 -16.73
C ASP A 323 -15.15 -8.99 -17.01
N LYS A 324 -14.31 -9.57 -17.87
CA LYS A 324 -14.25 -11.03 -18.11
C LYS A 324 -13.30 -11.74 -17.14
N ILE A 325 -12.24 -11.04 -16.72
CA ILE A 325 -11.21 -11.58 -15.82
C ILE A 325 -11.63 -11.45 -14.34
N ALA A 326 -12.37 -10.40 -14.00
CA ALA A 326 -12.94 -10.23 -12.67
C ALA A 326 -13.94 -11.37 -12.42
N LEU A 327 -13.52 -12.36 -11.62
CA LEU A 327 -14.41 -13.37 -11.05
C LEU A 327 -15.53 -12.62 -10.31
N ARG A 328 -16.78 -12.92 -10.67
CA ARG A 328 -17.98 -12.27 -10.13
C ARG A 328 -18.41 -12.89 -8.82
#